data_AF-A0A528FR88-F1
#
_entry.id   AF-A0A528FR88-F1
#
_cell.length_a   1.000
_cell.length_b   1.000
_cell.length_c   1.000
_cell.angle_alpha   90.00
_cell.angle_beta   90.00
_cell.angle_gamma   90.00
#
_symmetry.space_group_name_H-M   'P 1'
#
loop_
_entity.id
_entity.type
_entity.pdbx_description
1 polymer ?
#
loop_
_entity_poly.entity_id
_entity_poly.type
_entity_poly.pdbx_seq_one_letter_code
_entity_poly.pdbx_strand_id
1 'polypeptide(L)'
;AQHGGSAANTPAEAADGKDFVFSCVGNDDDLRAVTIGAEGAFQTMEKGAIFIDNTTASAEVARELAEKAVLGGFSFLDAPVSGGQAG
;
A
#
# COMPACT_ATOMS: atom_id res chain seq x y z
N ALA A 1 7.17 8.43 -19.38
CA ALA A 1 7.87 7.12 -19.36
C ALA A 1 7.55 6.33 -20.63
N GLN A 2 8.43 5.42 -21.07
CA GLN A 2 8.25 4.58 -22.27
C GLN A 2 6.94 3.76 -22.25
N HIS A 3 6.38 3.50 -21.07
CA HIS A 3 5.17 2.69 -20.86
C HIS A 3 3.98 3.49 -20.30
N GLY A 4 3.96 4.82 -20.41
CA GLY A 4 2.80 5.64 -20.01
C GLY A 4 2.61 5.85 -18.51
N GLY A 5 3.42 5.24 -17.65
CA GLY A 5 3.39 5.47 -16.21
C GLY A 5 3.85 6.89 -15.80
N SER A 6 3.30 7.37 -14.70
CA SER A 6 3.73 8.57 -13.97
C SER A 6 4.49 8.19 -12.71
N ALA A 7 5.43 9.05 -12.29
CA ALA A 7 6.12 8.93 -11.02
C ALA A 7 5.61 10.00 -10.05
N ALA A 8 5.67 9.69 -8.76
CA ALA A 8 5.37 10.59 -7.65
C ALA A 8 6.56 10.57 -6.68
N ASN A 9 6.74 11.63 -5.88
CA ASN A 9 7.87 11.70 -4.95
C ASN A 9 7.59 10.96 -3.64
N THR A 10 6.31 10.76 -3.31
CA THR A 10 5.89 10.09 -2.08
C THR A 10 4.77 9.07 -2.34
N PRO A 11 4.61 8.06 -1.47
CA PRO A 11 3.46 7.15 -1.51
C PRO A 11 2.11 7.88 -1.42
N ALA A 12 2.01 8.94 -0.62
CA ALA A 12 0.83 9.79 -0.55
C ALA A 12 0.48 10.42 -1.91
N GLU A 13 1.46 11.03 -2.58
CA GLU A 13 1.24 11.60 -3.93
C GLU A 13 0.88 10.52 -4.96
N ALA A 14 1.45 9.31 -4.83
CA ALA A 14 1.14 8.21 -5.72
C ALA A 14 -0.31 7.71 -5.55
N ALA A 15 -0.82 7.72 -4.32
CA ALA A 15 -2.14 7.21 -3.93
C ALA A 15 -3.29 8.22 -4.14
N ASP A 16 -2.98 9.51 -4.24
CA ASP A 16 -3.99 10.57 -4.35
C ASP A 16 -4.89 10.39 -5.58
N GLY A 17 -6.21 10.38 -5.36
CA GLY A 17 -7.22 10.14 -6.39
C GLY A 17 -7.10 8.80 -7.12
N LYS A 18 -6.60 7.74 -6.45
CA LYS A 18 -6.52 6.39 -7.01
C LYS A 18 -7.54 5.47 -6.34
N ASP A 19 -8.27 4.72 -7.17
CA ASP A 19 -9.23 3.70 -6.69
C ASP A 19 -8.53 2.46 -6.11
N PHE A 20 -7.39 2.09 -6.70
CA PHE A 20 -6.60 0.92 -6.32
C PHE A 20 -5.13 1.31 -6.18
N VAL A 21 -4.54 0.99 -5.03
CA VAL A 21 -3.14 1.28 -4.71
C VAL A 21 -2.46 -0.04 -4.33
N PHE A 22 -1.34 -0.36 -4.98
CA PHE A 22 -0.60 -1.59 -4.73
C PHE A 22 0.74 -1.29 -4.05
N SER A 23 1.13 -2.11 -3.08
CA SER A 23 2.47 -2.10 -2.49
C SER A 23 3.17 -3.45 -2.60
N CYS A 24 4.48 -3.41 -2.73
CA CYS A 24 5.35 -4.58 -2.65
C CYS A 24 6.72 -4.10 -2.16
N VAL A 25 6.93 -4.12 -0.85
CA VAL A 25 8.13 -3.60 -0.19
C VAL A 25 8.90 -4.70 0.53
N GLY A 26 9.93 -4.35 1.31
CA GLY A 26 10.88 -5.33 1.85
C GLY A 26 10.42 -6.07 3.10
N ASN A 27 9.78 -5.37 4.03
CA ASN A 27 9.40 -5.89 5.35
C ASN A 27 8.28 -5.06 6.00
N ASP A 28 7.91 -5.42 7.23
CA ASP A 28 6.87 -4.75 8.03
C ASP A 28 7.14 -3.25 8.27
N ASP A 29 8.40 -2.85 8.53
CA ASP A 29 8.74 -1.45 8.81
C ASP A 29 8.67 -0.60 7.54
N ASP A 30 9.14 -1.15 6.41
CA ASP A 30 8.97 -0.50 5.10
C ASP A 30 7.48 -0.34 4.78
N LEU A 31 6.67 -1.36 5.08
CA LEU A 31 5.23 -1.32 4.82
C LEU A 31 4.55 -0.25 5.66
N ARG A 32 4.89 -0.13 6.96
CA ARG A 32 4.41 0.97 7.81
C ARG A 32 4.84 2.33 7.29
N ALA A 33 6.10 2.47 6.86
CA ALA A 33 6.62 3.73 6.34
C ALA A 33 5.86 4.19 5.10
N VAL A 34 5.57 3.30 4.15
CA VAL A 34 4.86 3.65 2.91
C VAL A 34 3.34 3.73 3.06
N THR A 35 2.77 3.28 4.18
CA THR A 35 1.31 3.32 4.42
C THR A 35 0.93 4.40 5.42
N ILE A 36 1.26 4.21 6.69
CA ILE A 36 0.84 5.06 7.82
C ILE A 36 1.89 6.08 8.23
N GLY A 37 3.07 6.05 7.60
CA GLY A 37 4.09 7.08 7.74
C GLY A 37 3.58 8.47 7.35
N ALA A 38 4.37 9.50 7.69
CA ALA A 38 4.00 10.90 7.47
C ALA A 38 3.71 11.24 6.00
N GLU A 39 4.37 10.55 5.06
CA GLU A 39 4.17 10.68 3.62
C GLU A 39 3.61 9.39 2.99
N GLY A 40 3.02 8.52 3.83
CA GLY A 40 2.49 7.23 3.42
C GLY A 40 1.18 7.34 2.64
N ALA A 41 0.84 6.30 1.90
CA ALA A 41 -0.33 6.26 1.02
C ALA A 41 -1.64 6.57 1.78
N PHE A 42 -1.78 6.16 3.04
CA PHE A 42 -3.03 6.31 3.79
C PHE A 42 -3.37 7.77 4.11
N GLN A 43 -2.43 8.70 3.91
CA GLN A 43 -2.66 10.14 4.15
C GLN A 43 -3.57 10.79 3.09
N THR A 44 -3.66 10.21 1.90
CA THR A 44 -4.34 10.81 0.73
C THR A 44 -5.33 9.87 0.06
N MET A 45 -5.41 8.61 0.50
CA MET A 45 -6.37 7.66 -0.04
C MET A 45 -7.82 8.11 0.16
N GLU A 46 -8.60 8.01 -0.91
CA GLU A 46 -10.00 8.39 -0.91
C GLU A 46 -10.89 7.31 -0.28
N LYS A 47 -12.05 7.73 0.25
CA LYS A 47 -13.05 6.79 0.77
C LYS A 47 -13.53 5.86 -0.33
N GLY A 48 -13.61 4.57 -0.02
CA GLY A 48 -14.02 3.53 -0.97
C GLY A 48 -12.89 2.99 -1.84
N ALA A 49 -11.68 3.57 -1.80
CA ALA A 49 -10.51 3.00 -2.45
C ALA A 49 -10.10 1.66 -1.81
N ILE A 50 -9.17 0.94 -2.45
CA ILE A 50 -8.61 -0.31 -1.96
C ILE A 50 -7.09 -0.23 -1.98
N PHE A 51 -6.47 -0.48 -0.84
CA PHE A 51 -5.04 -0.71 -0.73
C PHE A 51 -4.76 -2.21 -0.76
N ILE A 52 -3.86 -2.64 -1.64
CA ILE A 52 -3.49 -4.05 -1.84
C ILE A 52 -2.01 -4.20 -1.52
N ASP A 53 -1.70 -4.98 -0.48
CA ASP A 53 -0.32 -5.30 -0.16
C ASP A 53 0.07 -6.68 -0.72
N ASN A 54 1.12 -6.70 -1.51
CA ASN A 54 1.72 -7.92 -2.05
C ASN A 54 3.04 -8.29 -1.34
N THR A 55 3.40 -7.53 -0.30
CA THR A 55 4.58 -7.81 0.52
C THR A 55 4.39 -9.13 1.28
N THR A 56 5.46 -9.91 1.39
CA THR A 56 5.48 -11.02 2.37
C THR A 56 5.75 -10.42 3.75
N ALA A 57 4.71 -9.87 4.37
CA ALA A 57 4.76 -9.21 5.67
C ALA A 57 4.18 -10.09 6.79
N SER A 58 4.31 -9.66 8.05
CA SER A 58 3.68 -10.36 9.16
C SER A 58 2.16 -10.19 9.19
N ALA A 59 1.48 -11.17 9.76
CA ALA A 59 0.04 -11.08 10.04
C ALA A 59 -0.31 -9.99 11.09
N GLU A 60 0.68 -9.50 11.85
CA GLU A 60 0.48 -8.41 12.80
C GLU A 60 0.34 -7.08 12.07
N VAL A 61 1.29 -6.75 11.19
CA VAL A 61 1.23 -5.51 10.42
C VAL A 61 0.03 -5.50 9.48
N ALA A 62 -0.33 -6.63 8.86
CA ALA A 62 -1.53 -6.72 8.02
C ALA A 62 -2.82 -6.34 8.79
N ARG A 63 -2.96 -6.79 10.04
CA ARG A 63 -4.12 -6.45 10.89
C ARG A 63 -4.10 -4.98 11.31
N GLU A 64 -2.93 -4.47 11.70
CA GLU A 64 -2.76 -3.06 12.03
C GLU A 64 -3.20 -2.16 10.85
N LEU A 65 -2.74 -2.47 9.65
CA LEU A 65 -3.07 -1.68 8.45
C LEU A 65 -4.53 -1.83 8.06
N ALA A 66 -5.13 -3.00 8.24
CA ALA A 66 -6.56 -3.18 8.04
C ALA A 66 -7.39 -2.28 8.97
N GLU A 67 -7.03 -2.17 10.25
CA GLU A 67 -7.71 -1.27 11.20
C GLU A 67 -7.57 0.20 10.78
N LYS A 68 -6.38 0.61 10.35
CA LYS A 68 -6.11 1.98 9.88
C LYS A 68 -6.88 2.31 8.59
N ALA A 69 -7.00 1.35 7.68
CA ALA A 69 -7.79 1.51 6.45
C ALA A 69 -9.28 1.72 6.75
N VAL A 70 -9.85 0.93 7.66
CA VAL A 70 -11.25 1.09 8.11
C VAL A 70 -11.47 2.49 8.69
N LEU A 71 -10.55 2.99 9.51
CA LEU A 71 -10.63 4.36 10.06
C LEU A 71 -10.53 5.43 8.96
N GLY A 72 -9.76 5.18 7.90
CA GLY A 72 -9.65 6.04 6.72
C GLY A 72 -10.86 5.98 5.78
N GLY A 73 -11.75 4.99 5.95
CA GLY A 73 -12.93 4.79 5.11
C GLY A 73 -12.64 4.11 3.78
N PHE A 74 -11.55 3.36 3.68
CA PHE A 74 -11.17 2.55 2.52
C PHE A 74 -10.87 1.10 2.95
N SER A 75 -10.67 0.21 1.98
CA SER A 75 -10.42 -1.22 2.23
C SER A 75 -8.94 -1.56 2.15
N PHE A 76 -8.52 -2.58 2.90
CA PHE A 76 -7.17 -3.15 2.85
C PHE A 76 -7.25 -4.63 2.47
N LEU A 77 -6.38 -5.07 1.56
CA LEU A 77 -6.25 -6.44 1.10
C LEU A 77 -4.80 -6.91 1.26
N ASP A 78 -4.59 -7.83 2.19
CA ASP A 78 -3.35 -8.61 2.31
C ASP A 78 -3.33 -9.73 1.26
N ALA A 79 -2.47 -9.61 0.26
CA ALA A 79 -2.39 -10.51 -0.90
C ALA A 79 -0.92 -10.84 -1.24
N PRO A 80 -0.17 -11.48 -0.32
CA PRO A 80 1.23 -11.80 -0.53
C PRO A 80 1.40 -12.75 -1.73
N VAL A 81 2.45 -12.52 -2.52
CA VAL A 81 2.76 -13.34 -3.70
C VAL A 81 3.74 -14.46 -3.37
N SER A 82 3.66 -15.57 -4.12
CA SER A 82 4.62 -16.68 -4.07
C SER A 82 5.25 -16.90 -5.46
N GLY A 83 6.50 -17.39 -5.51
CA GLY A 83 7.26 -17.59 -6.75
C GLY A 83 8.18 -16.41 -7.10
N GLY A 84 9.20 -16.15 -6.25
CA GLY A 84 10.16 -15.05 -6.42
C GLY A 84 10.89 -15.06 -7.78
N GLN A 85 11.89 -14.19 -7.98
CA GLN A 85 12.50 -13.95 -9.31
C GLN A 85 12.86 -15.22 -10.12
N ALA A 86 13.19 -16.31 -9.44
CA ALA A 86 13.57 -17.59 -10.05
C ALA A 86 12.40 -18.43 -10.60
N GLY A 87 11.16 -18.24 -10.14
CA GLY A 87 10.00 -19.08 -10.52
C GLY A 87 10.10 -20.50 -9.98
#